data_AF-A0A645HU67-F1
#
_entry.id   AF-A0A645HU67-F1
#
_cell.length_a   1.000
_cell.length_b   1.000
_cell.length_c   1.000
_cell.angle_alpha   90.00
_cell.angle_beta   90.00
_cell.angle_gamma   90.00
#
_symmetry.space_group_name_H-M   'P 1'
#
loop_
_entity.id
_entity.type
_entity.pdbx_description
1 polymer ?
#
loop_
_entity_poly.entity_id
_entity_poly.type
_entity_poly.pdbx_seq_one_letter_code
_entity_poly.pdbx_strand_id
1 'polypeptide(L)' 'MRSTGECPSAENASILSQILQADVPGKYYLSPKACLGILRRASARGKELPELLKKALERQAQSA' A
#
# COMPACT_ATOMS: atom_id res chain seq x y z
N MET A 1 -1.88 11.39 -35.66
CA MET A 1 -2.94 11.96 -34.80
C MET A 1 -2.52 11.74 -33.35
N ARG A 2 -2.13 12.79 -32.61
CA ARG A 2 -1.79 12.68 -31.19
C ARG A 2 -3.11 12.71 -30.43
N SER A 3 -3.42 11.71 -29.60
CA SER A 3 -4.53 11.80 -28.65
C SER A 3 -4.23 12.95 -27.70
N THR A 4 -4.82 14.11 -27.94
CA THR A 4 -5.04 15.12 -26.91
C THR A 4 -6.18 14.61 -26.04
N GLY A 5 -5.85 13.64 -25.16
CA GLY A 5 -6.73 13.36 -24.05
C GLY A 5 -6.82 14.65 -23.25
N GLU A 6 -7.96 15.33 -23.32
CA GLU A 6 -8.24 16.48 -22.48
C GLU A 6 -7.98 16.06 -21.03
N CYS A 7 -7.03 16.70 -20.36
CA CYS A 7 -6.80 16.58 -18.93
C CYS A 7 -7.43 17.84 -18.30
N PRO A 8 -8.76 17.94 -18.16
CA PRO A 8 -9.37 19.11 -17.55
C PRO A 8 -8.81 19.26 -16.13
N SER A 9 -7.90 20.22 -15.97
CA SER A 9 -7.20 20.52 -14.73
C SER A 9 -8.06 21.38 -13.78
N ALA A 10 -9.32 21.63 -14.15
CA ALA A 10 -10.23 22.49 -13.41
C ALA A 10 -11.01 21.69 -12.35
N GLU A 11 -10.81 22.09 -11.09
CA GLU A 11 -11.69 21.98 -9.92
C GLU A 11 -11.83 20.66 -9.16
N ASN A 12 -11.50 19.48 -9.70
CA ASN A 12 -11.59 18.25 -8.90
C ASN A 12 -10.27 17.89 -8.22
N ALA A 13 -9.79 18.77 -7.35
CA ALA A 13 -8.70 18.43 -6.43
C ALA A 13 -9.25 17.45 -5.39
N SER A 14 -9.31 16.16 -5.74
CA SER A 14 -9.64 15.10 -4.80
C SER A 14 -8.56 15.08 -3.71
N ILE A 15 -8.93 15.46 -2.49
CA ILE A 15 -8.03 15.29 -1.34
C ILE A 15 -8.10 13.83 -0.88
N LEU A 16 -6.98 13.28 -0.44
CA LEU A 16 -6.89 11.86 -0.06
C LEU A 16 -7.96 11.48 0.99
N SER A 17 -8.30 12.39 1.91
CA SER A 17 -9.34 12.19 2.91
C SER A 17 -10.76 12.05 2.33
N GLN A 18 -11.05 12.56 1.12
CA GLN A 18 -12.36 12.38 0.48
C GLN A 18 -12.58 10.95 -0.04
N ILE A 19 -11.50 10.21 -0.30
CA ILE A 19 -11.57 8.87 -0.91
C ILE A 19 -11.12 7.75 0.04
N LEU A 20 -10.48 8.09 1.16
CA LEU A 20 -10.06 7.11 2.16
C LEU A 20 -11.25 6.63 2.98
N GLN A 21 -11.44 5.32 3.00
CA GLN A 21 -12.33 4.65 3.94
C GLN A 21 -11.58 4.39 5.25
N ALA A 22 -12.01 5.01 6.35
CA ALA A 22 -11.36 4.87 7.65
C ALA A 22 -11.43 3.42 8.17
N ASP A 23 -12.63 2.83 8.14
CA ASP A 23 -12.86 1.46 8.58
C ASP A 23 -12.86 0.50 7.40
N VAL A 24 -11.68 -0.06 7.11
CA VAL A 24 -11.49 -0.99 5.99
C VAL A 24 -11.95 -2.41 6.40
N PRO A 25 -12.77 -3.09 5.58
CA PRO A 25 -13.16 -4.48 5.85
C PRO A 25 -11.94 -5.39 5.98
N GLY A 26 -11.95 -6.29 6.96
CA GLY A 26 -10.82 -7.18 7.26
C GLY A 26 -10.34 -8.06 6.10
N LYS A 27 -11.19 -8.30 5.08
CA LYS A 27 -10.80 -9.01 3.85
C LYS A 27 -9.68 -8.31 3.06
N TYR A 28 -9.47 -7.01 3.28
CA TYR A 28 -8.40 -6.23 2.66
C TYR A 28 -7.14 -6.15 3.54
N TYR A 29 -7.15 -6.73 4.74
CA TYR A 29 -5.97 -6.80 5.58
C TYR A 29 -4.97 -7.79 4.98
N LEU A 30 -3.69 -7.51 5.16
CA LEU A 30 -2.64 -8.42 4.71
C LEU A 30 -2.74 -9.74 5.48
N SER A 31 -2.66 -10.87 4.78
CA SER A 31 -2.46 -12.15 5.46
C SER A 31 -1.02 -12.27 5.97
N PRO A 32 -0.75 -13.11 6.99
CA PRO A 32 0.62 -13.36 7.45
C PRO A 32 1.58 -13.78 6.32
N LYS A 33 1.08 -14.60 5.39
CA LYS A 33 1.82 -15.04 4.19
C LYS A 33 2.16 -13.86 3.26
N ALA A 34 1.25 -12.90 3.10
CA ALA A 34 1.49 -11.70 2.33
C ALA A 34 2.57 -10.82 3.00
N CYS A 35 2.50 -10.64 4.32
CA CYS A 35 3.52 -9.91 5.09
C CYS A 35 4.91 -10.53 4.91
N LEU A 36 5.02 -11.86 5.04
CA LEU A 36 6.26 -12.59 4.79
C LEU A 36 6.78 -12.40 3.36
N GLY A 37 5.89 -12.41 2.38
CA GLY A 37 6.23 -12.16 0.98
C GLY A 37 6.80 -10.75 0.74
N ILE A 38 6.29 -9.73 1.45
CA ILE A 38 6.81 -8.37 1.38
C ILE A 38 8.24 -8.32 1.95
N LEU A 39 8.47 -8.90 3.13
CA LEU A 39 9.78 -8.96 3.77
C LEU A 39 10.83 -9.62 2.86
N ARG A 40 10.48 -10.77 2.26
CA ARG A 40 11.36 -11.48 1.31
C ARG A 40 11.72 -10.62 0.10
N ARG A 41 10.74 -9.95 -0.51
CA ARG A 41 10.99 -9.08 -1.68
C ARG A 41 11.80 -7.83 -1.33
N ALA A 42 11.58 -7.25 -0.15
CA ALA A 42 12.36 -6.12 0.33
C ALA A 42 13.85 -6.50 0.47
N SER A 43 14.12 -7.62 1.14
CA SER A 43 15.47 -8.18 1.27
C SER A 43 16.11 -8.51 -0.08
N ALA A 44 15.39 -9.22 -0.97
CA ALA A 44 15.91 -9.60 -2.28
C ALA A 44 16.22 -8.39 -3.20
N ARG A 45 15.50 -7.27 -3.02
CA ARG A 45 15.69 -6.05 -3.80
C ARG A 45 16.70 -5.09 -3.18
N GLY A 46 17.25 -5.40 -1.99
CA GLY A 46 18.13 -4.50 -1.25
C GLY A 46 17.46 -3.18 -0.85
N LYS A 47 16.13 -3.16 -0.73
CA LYS A 47 15.37 -1.97 -0.32
C LYS A 47 14.94 -2.14 1.13
N GLU A 48 15.53 -1.34 2.02
CA GLU A 48 15.13 -1.35 3.42
C GLU A 48 13.73 -0.75 3.58
N LEU A 49 12.92 -1.45 4.37
CA LEU A 49 11.60 -0.97 4.77
C LEU A 49 11.78 0.00 5.94
N PRO A 50 10.95 1.05 6.04
CA PRO A 50 10.88 1.86 7.25
C PRO A 50 10.69 0.96 8.48
N GLU A 51 11.44 1.23 9.55
CA GLU A 51 11.51 0.38 10.75
C GLU A 51 10.13 0.06 11.36
N LEU A 52 9.23 1.04 11.39
CA LEU A 52 7.86 0.85 11.88
C LEU A 52 7.09 -0.19 11.04
N LEU A 53 7.20 -0.08 9.72
CA LEU A 53 6.53 -0.99 8.79
C LEU A 53 7.14 -2.39 8.87
N LYS A 54 8.46 -2.49 8.94
CA LYS A 54 9.19 -3.76 9.08
C LYS A 54 8.72 -4.52 10.32
N LYS A 55 8.70 -3.88 11.49
CA LYS A 55 8.24 -4.49 12.75
C LYS A 55 6.79 -4.94 12.71
N ALA A 56 5.91 -4.15 12.09
CA ALA A 56 4.50 -4.52 11.93
C ALA A 56 4.35 -5.77 11.04
N LEU A 57 5.06 -5.82 9.92
CA LEU A 57 5.05 -6.96 9.00
C LEU A 57 5.64 -8.22 9.64
N GLU A 58 6.72 -8.11 10.42
CA GLU A 58 7.33 -9.23 11.14
C GLU A 58 6.38 -9.83 12.18
N ARG A 59 5.75 -8.99 13.01
CA ARG A 59 4.76 -9.44 14.00
C ARG A 59 3.57 -10.15 13.34
N GLN A 60 3.04 -9.56 12.27
CA GLN A 60 1.89 -10.12 11.56
C GLN A 60 2.23 -11.41 10.82
N ALA A 61 3.46 -11.52 10.28
CA ALA A 61 3.93 -12.75 9.63
C ALA A 61 4.06 -13.93 10.63
N GLN A 62 4.27 -13.66 11.91
CA GLN A 62 4.36 -14.66 12.99
C GLN A 62 2.99 -15.03 13.58
N SER A 63 1.93 -14.31 13.27
CA SER A 63 0.59 -14.51 13.84
C SER A 63 -0.23 -15.61 13.13
N ALA A 64 0.44 -16.52 12.41
CA ALA A 64 -0.16 -17.60 11.62
C ALA A 64 -0.11 -18.94 12.35
#